data_AF-A6BI11-F1
#
_entry.id   AF-A6BI11-F1
#
_cell.length_a   1.000
_cell.length_b   1.000
_cell.length_c   1.000
_cell.angle_alpha   90.00
_cell.angle_beta   90.00
_cell.angle_gamma   90.00
#
_symmetry.space_group_name_H-M   'P 1'
#
loop_
_entity.id
_entity.type
_entity.pdbx_description
1 polymer ?
#
loop_
_entity_poly.entity_id
_entity_poly.type
_entity_poly.pdbx_seq_one_letter_code
_entity_poly.pdbx_strand_id
1 'polypeptide(L)'
;MKNPWTLKITVKEKTRVGCVKSGKKYSYFDQTELVVNETEVKDRKIPVVSGLKIKKNKLYSQIKTTNQTKFSEIVEACGESQRYGIYPEKIYVKDQQIYMDFGNVRACLGNQVSAEQIAQIRPILKKLGDKTGILHLESYSENNTTITFEMEDISQEN
;
A
#
# COMPACT_ATOMS: atom_id res chain seq x y z
N MET A 1 23.94 36.02 -23.32
CA MET A 1 23.50 36.59 -22.02
C MET A 1 22.16 35.98 -21.63
N LYS A 2 22.06 35.33 -20.47
CA LYS A 2 20.76 34.91 -19.90
C LYS A 2 20.12 36.11 -19.19
N ASN A 3 18.84 36.34 -19.44
CA ASN A 3 18.05 37.43 -18.88
C ASN A 3 18.21 37.49 -17.32
N PRO A 4 18.61 38.64 -16.73
CA PRO A 4 18.86 38.79 -15.29
C PRO A 4 17.62 38.58 -14.39
N TRP A 5 16.43 38.45 -14.98
CA TRP A 5 15.16 38.30 -14.26
C TRP A 5 14.62 36.86 -14.19
N THR A 6 15.46 35.84 -14.40
CA THR A 6 15.02 34.43 -14.35
C THR A 6 15.25 33.83 -12.97
N LEU A 7 14.17 33.66 -12.18
CA LEU A 7 14.20 32.84 -10.96
C LEU A 7 14.09 31.35 -11.34
N LYS A 8 15.15 30.57 -11.13
CA LYS A 8 15.14 29.12 -11.34
C LYS A 8 14.77 28.41 -10.04
N ILE A 9 13.54 27.91 -9.95
CA ILE A 9 13.08 27.06 -8.84
C ILE A 9 13.22 25.61 -9.27
N THR A 10 14.02 24.82 -8.55
CA THR A 10 14.09 23.37 -8.72
C THR A 10 13.20 22.73 -7.66
N VAL A 11 12.03 22.22 -8.06
CA VAL A 11 11.14 21.47 -7.17
C VAL A 11 11.49 19.99 -7.26
N LYS A 12 11.81 19.37 -6.13
CA LYS A 12 11.85 17.90 -6.01
C LYS A 12 10.62 17.49 -5.22
N GLU A 13 9.62 16.94 -5.91
CA GLU A 13 8.45 16.39 -5.23
C GLU A 13 8.90 15.29 -4.25
N LYS A 14 8.38 15.34 -3.02
CA LYS A 14 8.62 14.28 -2.04
C LYS A 14 7.88 13.01 -2.49
N THR A 15 8.55 11.87 -2.36
CA THR A 15 8.00 10.57 -2.75
C THR A 15 6.78 10.23 -1.90
N ARG A 16 5.62 10.04 -2.54
CA ARG A 16 4.38 9.59 -1.91
C ARG A 16 4.35 8.07 -1.96
N VAL A 17 4.10 7.41 -0.83
CA VAL A 17 4.15 5.94 -0.75
C VAL A 17 2.79 5.35 -0.43
N GLY A 18 2.01 6.03 0.40
CA GLY A 18 0.63 5.66 0.73
C GLY A 18 -0.22 6.90 1.01
N CYS A 19 -1.53 6.69 1.19
CA CYS A 19 -2.42 7.75 1.66
C CYS A 19 -3.45 7.22 2.66
N VAL A 20 -3.93 8.09 3.55
CA VAL A 20 -5.10 7.81 4.40
C VAL A 20 -6.28 8.64 3.91
N LYS A 21 -7.48 8.04 3.90
CA LYS A 21 -8.71 8.74 3.50
C LYS A 21 -9.39 9.36 4.71
N SER A 22 -9.73 10.65 4.64
CA SER A 22 -10.51 11.37 5.66
C SER A 22 -11.64 12.16 4.98
N GLY A 23 -12.86 11.65 5.10
CA GLY A 23 -14.00 12.17 4.35
C GLY A 23 -13.78 12.07 2.85
N LYS A 24 -13.75 13.22 2.16
CA LYS A 24 -13.52 13.31 0.70
C LYS A 24 -12.04 13.42 0.32
N LYS A 25 -11.16 13.68 1.30
CA LYS A 25 -9.75 13.97 1.06
C LYS A 25 -8.86 12.76 1.30
N TYR A 26 -7.74 12.74 0.61
CA TYR A 26 -6.65 11.80 0.74
C TYR A 26 -5.42 12.55 1.23
N SER A 27 -4.92 12.18 2.41
CA SER A 27 -3.67 12.70 2.96
C SER A 27 -2.54 11.73 2.59
N TYR A 28 -1.68 12.14 1.68
CA TYR A 28 -0.55 11.36 1.18
C TYR A 28 0.66 11.53 2.08
N PHE A 29 1.36 10.43 2.33
CA PHE A 29 2.55 10.41 3.18
C PHE A 29 3.76 9.78 2.48
N ASP A 30 4.94 10.12 2.99
CA ASP A 30 6.23 9.56 2.55
C ASP A 30 6.70 8.39 3.44
N GLN A 31 7.87 7.81 3.15
CA GLN A 31 8.45 6.69 3.91
C GLN A 31 8.67 6.99 5.41
N THR A 32 8.69 8.26 5.80
CA THR A 32 8.86 8.69 7.20
C THR A 32 7.53 8.96 7.91
N GLU A 33 6.42 8.53 7.29
CA GLU A 33 5.04 8.72 7.74
C GLU A 33 4.59 10.18 7.76
N LEU A 34 5.38 11.09 7.18
CA LEU A 34 5.08 12.51 7.10
C LEU A 34 4.03 12.76 6.03
N VAL A 35 2.93 13.44 6.36
CA VAL A 35 1.96 13.89 5.36
C VAL A 35 2.58 15.00 4.51
N VAL A 36 2.75 14.74 3.22
CA VAL A 36 3.41 15.66 2.25
C VAL A 36 2.44 16.34 1.30
N ASN A 37 1.25 15.77 1.11
CA ASN A 37 0.24 16.30 0.19
C ASN A 37 -1.17 15.92 0.66
N GLU A 38 -2.16 16.76 0.34
CA GLU A 38 -3.57 16.49 0.56
C GLU A 38 -4.37 16.91 -0.67
N THR A 39 -5.27 16.03 -1.15
CA THR A 39 -6.13 16.31 -2.31
C THR A 39 -7.39 15.44 -2.27
N GLU A 40 -8.43 15.82 -3.00
CA GLU A 40 -9.66 15.02 -3.17
C GLU A 40 -9.53 13.96 -4.28
N VAL A 41 -8.47 14.04 -5.09
CA VAL A 41 -8.23 13.10 -6.20
C VAL A 41 -7.34 11.94 -5.73
N LYS A 42 -7.82 10.71 -5.87
CA LYS A 42 -7.03 9.50 -5.61
C LYS A 42 -6.03 9.25 -6.74
N ASP A 43 -4.76 9.12 -6.38
CA ASP A 43 -3.72 8.60 -7.25
C ASP A 43 -3.82 7.07 -7.31
N ARG A 44 -4.02 6.52 -8.50
CA ARG A 44 -4.20 5.07 -8.71
C ARG A 44 -2.94 4.26 -8.37
N LYS A 45 -1.76 4.89 -8.37
CA LYS A 45 -0.49 4.23 -8.04
C LYS A 45 -0.15 4.28 -6.55
N ILE A 46 -0.98 4.93 -5.75
CA ILE A 46 -0.77 5.07 -4.32
C ILE A 46 -1.89 4.32 -3.56
N PRO A 47 -1.55 3.32 -2.74
CA PRO A 47 -2.54 2.59 -1.96
C PRO A 47 -3.21 3.49 -0.91
N VAL A 48 -4.47 3.18 -0.62
CA VAL A 48 -5.16 3.72 0.56
C VAL A 48 -4.89 2.80 1.75
N VAL A 49 -4.37 3.36 2.83
CA VAL A 49 -4.13 2.66 4.09
C VAL A 49 -5.35 2.71 4.99
N SER A 50 -5.77 1.56 5.51
CA SER A 50 -6.90 1.43 6.44
C SER A 50 -6.71 0.30 7.46
N GLY A 51 -7.73 0.02 8.29
CA GLY A 51 -7.66 -1.02 9.33
C GLY A 51 -7.02 -0.58 10.64
N LEU A 52 -6.47 0.64 10.69
CA LEU A 52 -5.96 1.29 11.90
C LEU A 52 -6.71 2.60 12.14
N LYS A 53 -7.03 2.91 13.40
CA LYS A 53 -7.69 4.17 13.74
C LYS A 53 -6.68 5.31 13.69
N ILE A 54 -6.89 6.24 12.76
CA ILE A 54 -6.07 7.46 12.61
C ILE A 54 -6.43 8.45 13.72
N LYS A 55 -5.43 8.89 14.47
CA LYS A 55 -5.54 9.93 15.51
C LYS A 55 -5.16 11.31 14.99
N LYS A 56 -4.19 11.38 14.06
CA LYS A 56 -3.69 12.63 13.46
C LYS A 56 -3.15 12.36 12.06
N ASN A 57 -3.48 13.21 11.10
CA ASN A 57 -3.01 13.14 9.70
C ASN A 57 -2.93 14.53 9.03
N LYS A 58 -2.50 15.55 9.78
CA LYS A 58 -2.39 16.91 9.26
C LYS A 58 -1.20 17.04 8.32
N LEU A 59 -1.35 17.85 7.27
CA LEU A 59 -0.27 18.22 6.35
C LEU A 59 0.99 18.69 7.12
N TYR A 60 2.16 18.21 6.68
CA TYR A 60 3.48 18.43 7.29
C TYR A 60 3.60 17.94 8.73
N SER A 61 2.82 16.94 9.12
CA SER A 61 2.99 16.21 10.37
C SER A 61 2.98 14.71 10.14
N GLN A 62 3.65 13.97 11.01
CA GLN A 62 3.60 12.51 10.98
C GLN A 62 2.19 12.00 11.29
N ILE A 63 1.75 10.98 10.54
CA ILE A 63 0.52 10.26 10.84
C ILE A 63 0.68 9.58 12.20
N LYS A 64 -0.33 9.74 13.06
CA LYS A 64 -0.41 9.03 14.34
C LYS A 64 -1.63 8.12 14.33
N THR A 65 -1.45 6.88 14.75
CA THR A 65 -2.52 5.86 14.77
C THR A 65 -2.68 5.25 16.16
N THR A 66 -3.63 4.31 16.31
CA THR A 66 -3.75 3.49 17.52
C THR A 66 -2.66 2.45 17.68
N ASN A 67 -2.04 2.02 16.58
CA ASN A 67 -0.91 1.07 16.60
C ASN A 67 0.14 1.57 15.60
N GLN A 68 1.12 2.32 16.12
CA GLN A 68 2.12 2.96 15.28
C GLN A 68 3.06 1.95 14.63
N THR A 69 3.50 0.92 15.37
CA THR A 69 4.35 -0.16 14.86
C THR A 69 3.71 -0.83 13.64
N LYS A 70 2.43 -1.18 13.74
CA LYS A 70 1.70 -1.78 12.62
C LYS A 70 1.52 -0.82 11.44
N PHE A 71 1.37 0.48 11.72
CA PHE A 71 1.32 1.47 10.65
C PHE A 71 2.66 1.59 9.92
N SER A 72 3.79 1.54 10.63
CA SER A 72 5.12 1.53 10.02
C SER A 72 5.34 0.32 9.12
N GLU A 73 4.88 -0.87 9.53
CA GLU A 73 4.90 -2.07 8.67
C GLU A 73 4.08 -1.88 7.39
N ILE A 74 2.92 -1.22 7.46
CA ILE A 74 2.13 -0.89 6.25
C ILE A 74 2.90 0.09 5.35
N VAL A 75 3.57 1.08 5.92
CA VAL A 75 4.37 2.07 5.17
C VAL A 75 5.51 1.37 4.43
N GLU A 76 6.20 0.45 5.09
CA GLU A 76 7.22 -0.41 4.47
C GLU A 76 6.62 -1.22 3.32
N ALA A 77 5.47 -1.86 3.54
CA ALA A 77 4.75 -2.61 2.53
C ALA A 77 4.37 -1.74 1.31
N CYS A 78 3.98 -0.49 1.53
CA CYS A 78 3.72 0.48 0.46
C CYS A 78 5.00 0.77 -0.35
N GLY A 79 6.13 0.96 0.34
CA GLY A 79 7.44 1.20 -0.26
C GLY A 79 7.90 0.06 -1.15
N GLU A 80 7.90 -1.15 -0.60
CA GLU A 80 8.31 -2.35 -1.31
C GLU A 80 7.37 -2.63 -2.49
N SER A 81 6.06 -2.40 -2.33
CA SER A 81 5.10 -2.48 -3.44
C SER A 81 5.53 -1.61 -4.63
N GLN A 82 5.85 -0.34 -4.37
CA GLN A 82 6.34 0.56 -5.41
C GLN A 82 7.67 0.12 -6.01
N ARG A 83 8.60 -0.38 -5.19
CA ARG A 83 9.91 -0.89 -5.62
C ARG A 83 9.78 -2.09 -6.57
N TYR A 84 8.84 -3.00 -6.31
CA TYR A 84 8.55 -4.13 -7.20
C TYR A 84 7.61 -3.79 -8.37
N GLY A 85 7.15 -2.53 -8.44
CA GLY A 85 6.27 -2.03 -9.49
C GLY A 85 4.87 -2.64 -9.43
N ILE A 86 4.38 -2.91 -8.22
CA ILE A 86 3.00 -3.32 -7.95
C ILE A 86 2.26 -2.18 -7.24
N TYR A 87 0.98 -2.02 -7.58
CA TYR A 87 0.19 -0.87 -7.15
C TYR A 87 -1.13 -1.37 -6.54
N PRO A 88 -1.12 -1.82 -5.28
CA PRO A 88 -2.34 -2.22 -4.60
C PRO A 88 -3.29 -1.03 -4.46
N GLU A 89 -4.59 -1.29 -4.54
CA GLU A 89 -5.61 -0.25 -4.37
C GLU A 89 -5.72 0.18 -2.90
N LYS A 90 -5.57 -0.79 -2.00
CA LYS A 90 -5.63 -0.65 -0.55
C LYS A 90 -4.61 -1.56 0.10
N ILE A 91 -4.08 -1.10 1.24
CA ILE A 91 -3.33 -1.93 2.17
C ILE A 91 -3.95 -1.74 3.54
N TYR A 92 -4.32 -2.83 4.21
CA TYR A 92 -5.04 -2.71 5.48
C TYR A 92 -4.68 -3.80 6.47
N VAL A 93 -4.97 -3.51 7.73
CA VAL A 93 -4.85 -4.46 8.82
C VAL A 93 -6.22 -5.01 9.16
N LYS A 94 -6.34 -6.32 9.22
CA LYS A 94 -7.52 -7.04 9.73
C LYS A 94 -7.01 -8.23 10.54
N ASP A 95 -7.55 -8.41 11.74
CA ASP A 95 -7.18 -9.52 12.63
C ASP A 95 -5.66 -9.65 12.84
N GLN A 96 -4.98 -8.50 12.99
CA GLN A 96 -3.51 -8.33 13.10
C GLN A 96 -2.70 -8.66 11.84
N GLN A 97 -3.32 -9.21 10.81
CA GLN A 97 -2.69 -9.49 9.53
C GLN A 97 -2.78 -8.30 8.58
N ILE A 98 -1.77 -8.17 7.71
CA ILE A 98 -1.69 -7.15 6.66
C ILE A 98 -2.17 -7.77 5.35
N TYR A 99 -3.04 -7.04 4.67
CA TYR A 99 -3.60 -7.41 3.37
C TYR A 99 -3.30 -6.34 2.33
N MET A 100 -3.10 -6.76 1.08
CA MET A 100 -3.02 -5.88 -0.10
C MET A 100 -4.07 -6.26 -1.14
N ASP A 101 -4.87 -5.29 -1.57
CA ASP A 101 -5.93 -5.50 -2.56
C ASP A 101 -5.45 -5.18 -3.98
N PHE A 102 -5.67 -6.11 -4.91
CA PHE A 102 -5.39 -5.99 -6.34
C PHE A 102 -6.65 -6.34 -7.15
N GLY A 103 -7.71 -5.54 -7.00
CA GLY A 103 -9.01 -5.83 -7.62
C GLY A 103 -9.61 -7.13 -7.05
N ASN A 104 -9.63 -8.18 -7.87
CA ASN A 104 -10.22 -9.47 -7.53
C ASN A 104 -9.35 -10.32 -6.59
N VAL A 105 -8.05 -10.02 -6.47
CA VAL A 105 -7.12 -10.78 -5.64
C VAL A 105 -6.73 -9.99 -4.41
N ARG A 106 -6.81 -10.63 -3.24
CA ARG A 106 -6.33 -10.09 -1.95
C ARG A 106 -5.11 -10.86 -1.49
N ALA A 107 -3.96 -10.23 -1.35
CA ALA A 107 -2.77 -10.87 -0.82
C ALA A 107 -2.72 -10.74 0.71
N CYS A 108 -2.70 -11.86 1.44
CA CYS A 108 -2.45 -11.89 2.87
C CYS A 108 -0.95 -12.01 3.13
N LEU A 109 -0.35 -11.02 3.77
CA LEU A 109 1.08 -10.99 4.11
C LEU A 109 1.34 -11.46 5.54
N GLY A 110 0.29 -11.60 6.36
CA GLY A 110 0.40 -12.00 7.76
C GLY A 110 0.76 -10.84 8.68
N ASN A 111 1.38 -11.16 9.81
CA ASN A 111 1.64 -10.19 10.87
C ASN A 111 2.90 -9.34 10.65
N GLN A 112 3.75 -9.69 9.71
CA GLN A 112 4.93 -8.91 9.34
C GLN A 112 5.06 -8.99 7.82
N VAL A 113 5.66 -7.95 7.24
CA VAL A 113 5.85 -7.86 5.79
C VAL A 113 7.32 -8.04 5.49
N SER A 114 7.63 -8.84 4.48
CA SER A 114 8.97 -8.98 3.93
C SER A 114 9.00 -8.63 2.45
N ALA A 115 10.16 -8.15 1.98
CA ALA A 115 10.36 -7.82 0.58
C ALA A 115 10.23 -9.05 -0.33
N GLU A 116 10.59 -10.23 0.17
CA GLU A 116 10.52 -11.51 -0.55
C GLU A 116 9.07 -11.92 -0.80
N GLN A 117 8.17 -11.74 0.17
CA GLN A 117 6.72 -11.97 -0.03
C GLN A 117 6.18 -11.07 -1.16
N ILE A 118 6.50 -9.77 -1.10
CA ILE A 118 6.01 -8.78 -2.06
C ILE A 118 6.54 -9.06 -3.48
N ALA A 119 7.80 -9.52 -3.60
CA ALA A 119 8.40 -9.88 -4.88
C ALA A 119 7.63 -10.99 -5.61
N GLN A 120 6.98 -11.92 -4.88
CA GLN A 120 6.22 -13.02 -5.47
C GLN A 120 4.83 -12.59 -5.98
N ILE A 121 4.29 -11.47 -5.49
CA ILE A 121 2.93 -11.04 -5.85
C ILE A 121 2.81 -10.82 -7.35
N ARG A 122 3.71 -10.03 -7.96
CA ARG A 122 3.60 -9.65 -9.38
C ARG A 122 3.61 -10.85 -10.34
N PRO A 123 4.53 -11.81 -10.24
CA PRO A 123 4.49 -13.03 -11.06
C PRO A 123 3.22 -13.85 -10.87
N ILE A 124 2.71 -13.94 -9.63
CA ILE A 124 1.52 -14.75 -9.32
C ILE A 124 0.26 -14.10 -9.87
N LEU A 125 0.07 -12.79 -9.69
CA LEU A 125 -1.08 -12.06 -10.24
C LEU A 125 -1.21 -12.27 -11.76
N LYS A 126 -0.08 -12.28 -12.50
CA LYS A 126 -0.07 -12.58 -13.94
C LYS A 126 -0.57 -13.98 -14.28
N LYS A 127 -0.33 -14.97 -13.40
CA LYS A 127 -0.79 -16.36 -13.58
C LYS A 127 -2.24 -16.56 -13.15
N LEU A 128 -2.72 -15.78 -12.19
CA LEU A 128 -4.08 -15.86 -11.68
C LEU A 128 -5.10 -15.29 -12.68
N GLY A 129 -4.71 -14.29 -13.48
CA GLY A 129 -5.62 -13.68 -14.46
C GLY A 129 -6.83 -13.06 -13.76
N ASP A 130 -8.03 -13.44 -14.17
CA ASP A 130 -9.29 -12.87 -13.66
C ASP A 130 -9.87 -13.60 -12.44
N LYS A 131 -9.13 -14.56 -11.86
CA LYS A 131 -9.57 -15.29 -10.67
C LYS A 131 -9.78 -14.35 -9.48
N THR A 132 -10.75 -14.69 -8.65
CA THR A 132 -11.08 -13.96 -7.42
C THR A 132 -10.73 -14.82 -6.22
N GLY A 133 -10.08 -14.24 -5.22
CA GLY A 133 -9.69 -14.99 -4.03
C GLY A 133 -8.54 -14.39 -3.23
N ILE A 134 -8.04 -15.18 -2.28
CA ILE A 134 -7.00 -14.79 -1.34
C ILE A 134 -5.69 -15.50 -1.69
N LEU A 135 -4.63 -14.72 -1.88
CA LEU A 135 -3.26 -15.19 -2.04
C LEU A 135 -2.56 -15.19 -0.68
N HIS A 136 -2.35 -16.37 -0.11
CA HIS A 136 -1.72 -16.58 1.19
C HIS A 136 -0.19 -16.56 1.06
N LEU A 137 0.44 -15.50 1.58
CA LEU A 137 1.89 -15.30 1.62
C LEU A 137 2.42 -15.22 3.07
N GLU A 138 1.55 -15.29 4.08
CA GLU A 138 1.90 -15.13 5.49
C GLU A 138 2.90 -16.17 6.02
N SER A 139 3.02 -17.32 5.35
CA SER A 139 3.99 -18.38 5.68
C SER A 139 5.20 -18.41 4.75
N TYR A 140 5.23 -17.54 3.73
CA TYR A 140 6.28 -17.52 2.72
C TYR A 140 7.58 -16.93 3.29
N SER A 141 8.69 -17.65 3.11
CA SER A 141 10.04 -17.27 3.51
C SER A 141 11.07 -18.05 2.69
N GLU A 142 12.37 -17.79 2.91
CA GLU A 142 13.45 -18.58 2.29
C GLU A 142 13.35 -20.08 2.63
N ASN A 143 12.85 -20.42 3.82
CA ASN A 143 12.72 -21.80 4.31
C ASN A 143 11.36 -22.43 4.00
N ASN A 144 10.36 -21.63 3.63
CA ASN A 144 9.03 -22.11 3.26
C ASN A 144 8.53 -21.36 2.04
N THR A 145 8.60 -22.00 0.88
CA THR A 145 8.25 -21.39 -0.41
C THR A 145 6.83 -21.74 -0.87
N THR A 146 6.04 -22.39 -0.02
CA THR A 146 4.66 -22.76 -0.33
C THR A 146 3.76 -21.53 -0.32
N ILE A 147 3.04 -21.32 -1.41
CA ILE A 147 2.08 -20.23 -1.57
C ILE A 147 0.74 -20.84 -1.97
N THR A 148 -0.31 -20.50 -1.23
CA THR A 148 -1.67 -21.01 -1.47
C THR A 148 -2.53 -19.91 -2.04
N PHE A 149 -3.35 -20.24 -3.05
CA PHE A 149 -4.41 -19.36 -3.52
C PHE A 149 -5.75 -20.00 -3.22
N GLU A 150 -6.51 -19.39 -2.32
CA GLU A 150 -7.86 -19.78 -1.98
C GLU A 150 -8.83 -19.05 -2.90
N MET A 151 -9.52 -19.78 -3.78
CA MET A 151 -10.54 -19.19 -4.65
C MET A 151 -11.78 -18.85 -3.82
N GLU A 152 -12.31 -17.65 -4.03
CA GLU A 152 -13.65 -17.32 -3.52
C GLU A 152 -14.67 -17.98 -4.45
N ASP A 153 -15.50 -18.86 -3.90
CA ASP A 153 -16.62 -19.44 -4.64
C ASP A 153 -17.61 -18.33 -5.00
N ILE A 154 -17.71 -18.06 -6.31
CA ILE A 154 -18.79 -17.26 -6.86
C ILE A 154 -20.00 -18.20 -6.86
N SER A 155 -20.68 -18.33 -5.73
CA SER A 155 -22.02 -18.87 -5.69
C SER A 155 -22.85 -18.06 -6.68
N GLN A 156 -23.12 -18.63 -7.86
CA GLN A 156 -24.08 -18.04 -8.78
C GLN A 156 -25.45 -18.19 -8.13
N GLU A 157 -25.91 -17.14 -7.45
CA GLU A 157 -27.34 -16.97 -7.20
C GLU A 157 -27.99 -16.77 -8.58
N ASN A 158 -28.55 -17.86 -9.10
CA ASN A 158 -29.46 -17.89 -10.25
C ASN A 158 -30.74 -17.11 -9.95
#